data_AF-A0A7W6RA66-F1
#
_entry.id   AF-A0A7W6RA66-F1
#
_cell.length_a   1.000
_cell.length_b   1.000
_cell.length_c   1.000
_cell.angle_alpha   90.00
_cell.angle_beta   90.00
_cell.angle_gamma   90.00
#
_symmetry.space_group_name_H-M   'P 1'
#
loop_
_entity.id
_entity.type
_entity.pdbx_description
1 polymer ?
#
loop_
_entity_poly.entity_id
_entity_poly.type
_entity_poly.pdbx_seq_one_letter_code
_entity_poly.pdbx_strand_id
1 'polypeptide(L)'
;MVSSGQLVDEVARLIAYPRNAVLYPYRVLRENGAVTKGGRGRSAANVTPRDAASLLIALAGASQIKDTFAAWQDYSGLCVQKAQGGFPKGDRKPEWTAPALPHLAALPAGHSFLDALTALIESAADGSLAALVGARDGREILGGGVSVDVHGPWPQAHIRVFCSDPQDSWAEALSYHEPIEDLTEWSKDMQSRGYGRLHEHRYFNEDIVFAIADLISS
;
A
#
# COMPACT_ATOMS: atom_id res chain seq x y z
N MET A 1 11.53 4.90 19.04
CA MET A 1 10.58 3.82 19.44
C MET A 1 9.16 4.35 19.33
N VAL A 2 8.41 3.83 18.36
CA VAL A 2 7.09 4.38 17.98
C VAL A 2 5.96 3.57 18.60
N SER A 3 5.08 4.30 19.29
CA SER A 3 3.85 3.76 19.84
C SER A 3 2.73 3.72 18.79
N SER A 4 1.78 2.80 18.97
CA SER A 4 0.54 2.77 18.18
C SER A 4 -0.23 4.10 18.19
N GLY A 5 -0.15 4.87 19.28
CA GLY A 5 -0.77 6.19 19.36
C GLY A 5 -0.15 7.18 18.36
N GLN A 6 1.18 7.20 18.27
CA GLN A 6 1.90 8.06 17.32
C GLN A 6 1.60 7.69 15.87
N LEU A 7 1.54 6.39 15.53
CA LEU A 7 1.13 5.97 14.18
C LEU A 7 -0.28 6.46 13.85
N VAL A 8 -1.23 6.28 14.76
CA VAL A 8 -2.62 6.75 14.56
C VAL A 8 -2.68 8.26 14.37
N ASP A 9 -1.93 9.02 15.18
CA ASP A 9 -1.91 10.47 15.11
C ASP A 9 -1.31 10.96 13.80
N GLU A 10 -0.21 10.33 13.36
CA GLU A 10 0.47 10.68 12.12
C GLU A 10 -0.35 10.32 10.89
N VAL A 11 -0.94 9.13 10.84
CA VAL A 11 -1.84 8.75 9.73
C VAL A 11 -3.06 9.65 9.67
N ALA A 12 -3.69 9.97 10.81
CA ALA A 12 -4.82 10.90 10.85
C ALA A 12 -4.46 12.29 10.31
N ARG A 13 -3.26 12.79 10.67
CA ARG A 13 -2.73 14.05 10.15
C ARG A 13 -2.52 13.99 8.64
N LEU A 14 -1.89 12.94 8.13
CA LEU A 14 -1.54 12.77 6.71
C LEU A 14 -2.76 12.68 5.79
N ILE A 15 -3.79 11.93 6.19
CA ILE A 15 -5.02 11.78 5.39
C ILE A 15 -6.08 12.83 5.72
N ALA A 16 -5.76 13.80 6.59
CA ALA A 16 -6.66 14.84 7.09
C ALA A 16 -7.98 14.30 7.70
N TYR A 17 -7.91 13.16 8.40
CA TYR A 17 -9.07 12.55 9.06
C TYR A 17 -9.08 12.87 10.56
N PRO A 18 -10.28 12.87 11.18
CA PRO A 18 -10.37 12.87 12.63
C PRO A 18 -9.64 11.68 13.24
N ARG A 19 -8.88 11.91 14.32
CA ARG A 19 -8.11 10.86 15.02
C ARG A 19 -8.94 9.61 15.34
N ASN A 20 -10.20 9.77 15.76
CA ASN A 20 -11.08 8.66 16.08
C ASN A 20 -11.44 7.80 14.85
N ALA A 21 -11.49 8.38 13.66
CA ALA A 21 -11.72 7.67 12.41
C ALA A 21 -10.54 6.76 12.02
N VAL A 22 -9.34 7.00 12.56
CA VAL A 22 -8.14 6.14 12.39
C VAL A 22 -7.92 5.22 13.59
N LEU A 23 -8.18 5.71 14.80
CA LEU A 23 -8.02 4.95 16.04
C LEU A 23 -8.95 3.73 16.10
N TYR A 24 -10.21 3.88 15.67
CA TYR A 24 -11.16 2.77 15.68
C TYR A 24 -10.69 1.64 14.75
N PRO A 25 -10.35 1.89 13.48
CA PRO A 25 -9.76 0.88 12.61
C PRO A 25 -8.54 0.18 13.20
N TYR A 26 -7.60 0.95 13.77
CA TYR A 26 -6.42 0.37 14.41
C TYR A 26 -6.78 -0.57 15.57
N ARG A 27 -7.74 -0.20 16.41
CA ARG A 27 -8.22 -1.06 17.51
C ARG A 27 -8.83 -2.35 16.98
N VAL A 28 -9.67 -2.26 15.96
CA VAL A 28 -10.29 -3.41 15.30
C VAL A 28 -9.23 -4.37 14.77
N LEU A 29 -8.22 -3.85 14.05
CA LEU A 29 -7.11 -4.66 13.55
C LEU A 29 -6.35 -5.34 14.69
N ARG A 30 -6.07 -4.62 15.77
CA ARG A 30 -5.32 -5.13 16.92
C ARG A 30 -6.08 -6.22 17.67
N GLU A 31 -7.39 -6.05 17.84
CA GLU A 31 -8.26 -7.02 18.50
C GLU A 31 -8.32 -8.34 17.72
N ASN A 32 -8.33 -8.24 16.39
CA ASN A 32 -8.29 -9.40 15.48
C ASN A 32 -6.88 -9.94 15.19
N GLY A 33 -5.83 -9.34 15.76
CA GLY A 33 -4.45 -9.81 15.59
C GLY A 33 -3.79 -9.48 14.26
N ALA A 34 -4.39 -8.58 13.45
CA ALA A 34 -3.82 -8.09 12.19
C ALA A 34 -2.67 -7.09 12.39
N VAL A 35 -2.55 -6.51 13.59
CA VAL A 35 -1.43 -5.67 14.01
C VAL A 35 -0.93 -6.08 15.39
N THR A 36 0.31 -5.71 15.70
CA THR A 36 0.96 -6.04 16.97
C THR A 36 0.16 -5.52 18.17
N LYS A 37 0.03 -6.40 19.18
CA LYS A 37 -0.55 -6.04 20.47
C LYS A 37 0.54 -5.37 21.30
N GLY A 38 0.50 -4.04 21.37
CA GLY A 38 1.37 -3.29 22.28
C GLY A 38 1.25 -3.82 23.72
N GLY A 39 2.37 -4.12 24.35
CA GLY A 39 2.45 -4.47 25.77
C GLY A 39 2.38 -3.24 26.67
N ARG A 40 2.34 -3.43 28.00
CA ARG A 40 2.63 -2.36 28.96
C ARG A 40 4.07 -2.51 29.47
N GLY A 41 4.83 -1.41 29.48
CA GLY A 41 6.18 -1.35 30.03
C GLY A 41 7.27 -1.19 28.95
N ARG A 42 8.54 -1.23 29.39
CA ARG A 42 9.74 -1.01 28.58
C ARG A 42 9.94 -2.02 27.42
N SER A 43 9.11 -3.06 27.37
CA SER A 43 9.12 -4.16 26.38
C SER A 43 7.84 -4.21 25.54
N ALA A 44 7.06 -3.13 25.49
CA ALA A 44 5.87 -3.06 24.65
C ALA A 44 6.23 -3.29 23.17
N ALA A 45 5.45 -4.11 22.46
CA ALA A 45 5.62 -4.31 21.03
C ALA A 45 5.56 -2.97 20.28
N ASN A 46 6.61 -2.70 19.51
CA ASN A 46 6.75 -1.50 18.70
C ASN A 46 5.91 -1.63 17.43
N VAL A 47 5.46 -0.49 16.90
CA VAL A 47 4.85 -0.44 15.57
C VAL A 47 5.87 -0.93 14.54
N THR A 48 5.45 -1.89 13.72
CA THR A 48 6.23 -2.41 12.60
C THR A 48 5.75 -1.79 11.27
N PRO A 49 6.56 -1.83 10.20
CA PRO A 49 6.10 -1.48 8.86
C PRO A 49 4.83 -2.24 8.45
N ARG A 50 4.72 -3.52 8.84
CA ARG A 50 3.52 -4.34 8.59
C ARG A 50 2.29 -3.82 9.32
N ASP A 51 2.44 -3.29 10.54
CA ASP A 51 1.31 -2.70 11.27
C ASP A 51 0.77 -1.44 10.57
N ALA A 52 1.67 -0.62 10.03
CA ALA A 52 1.30 0.57 9.27
C ALA A 52 0.66 0.19 7.92
N ALA A 53 1.22 -0.79 7.20
CA ALA A 53 0.63 -1.31 5.97
C ALA A 53 -0.79 -1.85 6.21
N SER A 54 -0.99 -2.64 7.27
CA SER A 54 -2.32 -3.13 7.66
C SER A 54 -3.31 -1.99 7.91
N LEU A 55 -2.89 -0.93 8.62
CA LEU A 55 -3.76 0.23 8.87
C LEU A 55 -4.13 0.96 7.57
N LEU A 56 -3.15 1.21 6.69
CA LEU A 56 -3.39 1.87 5.40
C LEU A 56 -4.35 1.07 4.52
N ILE A 57 -4.16 -0.25 4.42
CA ILE A 57 -5.05 -1.14 3.66
C ILE A 57 -6.48 -1.06 4.21
N ALA A 58 -6.64 -1.13 5.53
CA ALA A 58 -7.96 -1.12 6.14
C ALA A 58 -8.69 0.23 5.94
N LEU A 59 -7.95 1.35 5.97
CA LEU A 59 -8.50 2.68 5.71
C LEU A 59 -8.82 2.91 4.23
N ALA A 60 -7.98 2.41 3.33
CA ALA A 60 -8.19 2.55 1.89
C ALA A 60 -9.31 1.63 1.36
N GLY A 61 -9.43 0.43 1.90
CA GLY A 61 -10.40 -0.56 1.44
C GLY A 61 -11.82 -0.39 2.00
N ALA A 62 -11.99 0.22 3.18
CA ALA A 62 -13.28 0.22 3.87
C ALA A 62 -14.18 1.40 3.47
N SER A 63 -15.31 1.12 2.81
CA SER A 63 -16.38 2.09 2.54
C SER A 63 -16.97 2.69 3.83
N GLN A 64 -17.10 1.87 4.87
CA GLN A 64 -17.57 2.28 6.20
C GLN A 64 -16.62 1.79 7.30
N ILE A 65 -16.49 2.58 8.35
CA ILE A 65 -15.62 2.28 9.50
C ILE A 65 -15.94 0.92 10.15
N LYS A 66 -17.21 0.49 10.15
CA LYS A 66 -17.61 -0.82 10.72
C LYS A 66 -17.08 -2.00 9.90
N ASP A 67 -16.77 -1.79 8.62
CA ASP A 67 -16.35 -2.83 7.68
C ASP A 67 -14.82 -2.92 7.58
N THR A 68 -14.09 -2.20 8.46
CA THR A 68 -12.61 -2.15 8.47
C THR A 68 -11.96 -3.51 8.38
N PHE A 69 -12.37 -4.48 9.22
CA PHE A 69 -11.70 -5.77 9.25
C PHE A 69 -11.98 -6.59 8.00
N ALA A 70 -13.23 -6.60 7.53
CA ALA A 70 -13.61 -7.27 6.29
C ALA A 70 -12.83 -6.69 5.11
N ALA A 71 -12.78 -5.37 4.96
CA ALA A 71 -11.97 -4.72 3.95
C ALA A 71 -10.48 -5.09 4.07
N TRP A 72 -9.93 -5.07 5.29
CA TRP A 72 -8.54 -5.51 5.46
C TRP A 72 -8.33 -6.96 5.00
N GLN A 73 -9.24 -7.89 5.30
CA GLN A 73 -9.15 -9.27 4.82
C GLN A 73 -9.21 -9.35 3.29
N ASP A 74 -10.15 -8.64 2.68
CA ASP A 74 -10.39 -8.63 1.23
C ASP A 74 -9.16 -8.12 0.46
N TYR A 75 -8.49 -7.08 0.96
CA TYR A 75 -7.35 -6.48 0.26
C TYR A 75 -5.99 -7.04 0.68
N SER A 76 -5.78 -7.38 1.96
CA SER A 76 -4.46 -7.78 2.46
C SER A 76 -3.96 -9.07 1.82
N GLY A 77 -4.86 -9.99 1.50
CA GLY A 77 -4.57 -11.28 0.90
C GLY A 77 -4.52 -11.29 -0.63
N LEU A 78 -4.75 -10.16 -1.31
CA LEU A 78 -4.73 -10.12 -2.77
C LEU A 78 -3.35 -10.52 -3.30
N CYS A 79 -3.31 -11.55 -4.13
CA CYS A 79 -2.07 -12.03 -4.73
C CYS A 79 -1.66 -11.14 -5.90
N VAL A 80 -0.35 -10.98 -6.11
CA VAL A 80 0.19 -10.35 -7.31
C VAL A 80 -0.20 -11.15 -8.56
N GLN A 81 -0.81 -10.47 -9.54
CA GLN A 81 -1.27 -11.08 -10.79
C GLN A 81 -0.41 -10.65 -11.97
N LYS A 82 0.01 -9.38 -11.98
CA LYS A 82 0.81 -8.82 -13.07
C LYS A 82 1.86 -7.87 -12.49
N ALA A 83 3.09 -8.11 -12.88
CA ALA A 83 4.16 -7.13 -12.89
C ALA A 83 4.23 -6.53 -14.30
N GLN A 84 4.15 -5.20 -14.42
CA GLN A 84 4.27 -4.53 -15.71
C GLN A 84 5.36 -3.46 -15.64
N GLY A 85 6.34 -3.50 -16.54
CA GLY A 85 7.30 -2.42 -16.77
C GLY A 85 7.15 -1.78 -18.16
N GLY A 86 7.21 -0.45 -18.26
CA GLY A 86 7.29 0.34 -19.51
C GLY A 86 6.65 1.73 -19.36
N PHE A 87 7.04 2.86 -19.98
CA PHE A 87 7.75 3.28 -21.22
C PHE A 87 8.24 4.77 -21.01
N PRO A 88 9.02 5.45 -21.93
CA PRO A 88 8.86 5.43 -23.38
C PRO A 88 10.13 5.34 -24.25
N LYS A 89 10.61 4.13 -24.56
CA LYS A 89 10.89 3.61 -25.94
C LYS A 89 11.63 2.27 -25.85
N GLY A 90 10.90 1.17 -25.75
CA GLY A 90 11.46 -0.17 -25.88
C GLY A 90 10.69 -1.14 -25.02
N ASP A 91 10.16 -2.18 -25.65
CA ASP A 91 9.69 -3.46 -25.12
C ASP A 91 9.22 -3.46 -23.66
N ARG A 92 7.90 -3.60 -23.47
CA ARG A 92 7.31 -3.94 -22.17
C ARG A 92 8.03 -5.17 -21.63
N LYS A 93 8.73 -5.03 -20.52
CA LYS A 93 9.29 -6.20 -19.84
C LYS A 93 8.16 -6.87 -19.05
N PRO A 94 7.97 -8.19 -19.22
CA PRO A 94 6.95 -8.95 -18.48
C PRO A 94 7.32 -9.14 -17.00
N GLU A 95 8.55 -8.77 -16.61
CA GLU A 95 9.09 -8.93 -15.27
C GLU A 95 9.22 -7.56 -14.61
N TRP A 96 8.82 -7.47 -13.34
CA TRP A 96 9.14 -6.35 -12.46
C TRP A 96 10.65 -6.35 -12.31
N THR A 97 11.32 -5.42 -12.97
CA THR A 97 12.77 -5.37 -12.93
C THR A 97 13.27 -4.44 -11.86
N ALA A 98 12.42 -3.53 -11.32
CA ALA A 98 12.81 -2.33 -10.60
C ALA A 98 14.06 -2.59 -9.74
N PRO A 99 15.26 -2.36 -10.31
CA PRO A 99 16.50 -2.81 -9.66
C PRO A 99 16.79 -1.99 -8.39
N ALA A 100 15.92 -1.03 -8.09
CA ALA A 100 16.12 0.04 -7.14
C ALA A 100 15.27 -0.06 -5.87
N LEU A 101 14.38 -1.07 -5.73
CA LEU A 101 13.67 -1.33 -4.47
C LEU A 101 13.96 -2.77 -4.00
N PRO A 102 15.07 -2.99 -3.26
CA PRO A 102 15.50 -4.31 -2.83
C PRO A 102 14.43 -5.08 -2.04
N HIS A 103 13.67 -4.39 -1.19
CA HIS A 103 12.61 -5.02 -0.40
C HIS A 103 11.48 -5.60 -1.26
N LEU A 104 11.02 -4.86 -2.28
CA LEU A 104 10.00 -5.34 -3.21
C LEU A 104 10.55 -6.45 -4.13
N ALA A 105 11.80 -6.33 -4.58
CA ALA A 105 12.44 -7.32 -5.44
C ALA A 105 12.71 -8.66 -4.71
N ALA A 106 12.86 -8.63 -3.38
CA ALA A 106 13.08 -9.82 -2.56
C ALA A 106 11.79 -10.59 -2.23
N LEU A 107 10.61 -10.08 -2.59
CA LEU A 107 9.35 -10.75 -2.29
C LEU A 107 9.21 -12.05 -3.09
N PRO A 108 8.65 -13.11 -2.47
CA PRO A 108 8.41 -14.36 -3.16
C PRO A 108 7.40 -14.19 -4.31
N ALA A 109 7.43 -15.11 -5.27
CA ALA A 109 6.38 -15.21 -6.28
C ALA A 109 5.02 -15.45 -5.60
N GLY A 110 3.99 -14.71 -6.05
CA GLY A 110 2.65 -14.81 -5.46
C GLY A 110 2.50 -14.13 -4.09
N HIS A 111 3.40 -13.22 -3.72
CA HIS A 111 3.26 -12.42 -2.51
C HIS A 111 1.94 -11.64 -2.48
N SER A 112 1.52 -11.31 -1.26
CA SER A 112 0.28 -10.57 -1.03
C SER A 112 0.47 -9.06 -1.17
N PHE A 113 -0.63 -8.33 -1.34
CA PHE A 113 -0.63 -6.87 -1.33
C PHE A 113 -0.10 -6.30 0.00
N LEU A 114 -0.42 -6.96 1.12
CA LEU A 114 0.14 -6.58 2.43
C LEU A 114 1.66 -6.73 2.47
N ASP A 115 2.22 -7.80 1.92
CA ASP A 115 3.67 -8.00 1.88
C ASP A 115 4.35 -6.93 1.02
N ALA A 116 3.75 -6.58 -0.12
CA ALA A 116 4.28 -5.55 -1.00
C ALA A 116 4.22 -4.15 -0.39
N LEU A 117 3.11 -3.78 0.24
CA LEU A 117 3.01 -2.49 0.92
C LEU A 117 3.96 -2.42 2.13
N THR A 118 4.16 -3.54 2.84
CA THR A 118 5.15 -3.64 3.91
C THR A 118 6.56 -3.38 3.37
N ALA A 119 6.94 -4.08 2.30
CA ALA A 119 8.23 -3.92 1.64
C ALA A 119 8.44 -2.50 1.10
N LEU A 120 7.39 -1.84 0.61
CA LEU A 120 7.45 -0.46 0.16
C LEU A 120 7.78 0.52 1.31
N ILE A 121 7.14 0.33 2.48
CA ILE A 121 7.43 1.15 3.68
C ILE A 121 8.84 0.87 4.19
N GLU A 122 9.31 -0.39 4.16
CA GLU A 122 10.68 -0.75 4.50
C GLU A 122 11.70 -0.07 3.56
N SER A 123 11.41 -0.06 2.25
CA SER A 123 12.22 0.65 1.26
C SER A 123 12.24 2.17 1.46
N ALA A 124 11.19 2.75 2.03
CA ALA A 124 11.24 4.15 2.44
C ALA A 124 12.09 4.35 3.69
N ALA A 125 12.01 3.43 4.65
CA ALA A 125 12.73 3.48 5.92
C ALA A 125 14.24 3.31 5.77
N ASP A 126 14.69 2.51 4.79
CA ASP A 126 16.12 2.30 4.48
C ASP A 126 16.69 3.33 3.49
N GLY A 127 15.84 4.22 2.96
CA GLY A 127 16.20 5.26 2.00
C GLY A 127 16.33 4.79 0.55
N SER A 128 16.13 3.50 0.24
CA SER A 128 16.19 2.99 -1.14
C SER A 128 15.11 3.61 -2.02
N LEU A 129 13.92 3.87 -1.47
CA LEU A 129 12.86 4.57 -2.17
C LEU A 129 13.19 6.05 -2.42
N ALA A 130 13.77 6.74 -1.43
CA ALA A 130 14.20 8.13 -1.59
C ALA A 130 15.29 8.27 -2.65
N ALA A 131 16.25 7.33 -2.69
CA ALA A 131 17.26 7.29 -3.74
C ALA A 131 16.62 7.13 -5.12
N LEU A 132 15.62 6.25 -5.24
CA LEU A 132 14.92 6.03 -6.51
C LEU A 132 14.10 7.24 -6.97
N VAL A 133 13.36 7.86 -6.06
CA VAL A 133 12.43 8.96 -6.34
C VAL A 133 13.15 10.31 -6.46
N GLY A 134 14.25 10.50 -5.71
CA GLY A 134 14.95 11.77 -5.58
C GLY A 134 16.27 11.89 -6.35
N ALA A 135 16.93 10.80 -6.74
CA ALA A 135 18.27 10.89 -7.35
C ALA A 135 18.64 9.69 -8.24
N ARG A 136 18.53 9.86 -9.56
CA ARG A 136 19.37 9.13 -10.51
C ARG A 136 20.47 10.08 -10.99
N ASP A 137 21.72 9.76 -10.67
CA ASP A 137 22.94 10.38 -11.23
C ASP A 137 23.11 11.90 -11.03
N GLY A 138 22.68 12.46 -9.89
CA GLY A 138 22.90 13.87 -9.57
C GLY A 138 22.16 14.85 -10.47
N ARG A 139 21.16 14.38 -11.24
CA ARG A 139 20.25 15.19 -12.03
C ARG A 139 18.96 15.43 -11.26
N GLU A 140 18.45 16.66 -11.34
CA GLU A 140 17.14 17.01 -10.83
C GLU A 140 16.08 16.28 -11.68
N ILE A 141 15.44 15.27 -11.10
CA ILE A 141 14.37 14.52 -11.77
C ILE A 141 13.14 15.45 -11.84
N LEU A 142 12.49 15.58 -13.01
CA LEU A 142 11.29 16.43 -13.14
C LEU A 142 10.09 15.90 -12.34
N GLY A 143 10.13 14.63 -11.94
CA GLY A 143 9.22 14.04 -10.95
C GLY A 143 9.35 12.52 -10.91
N GLY A 144 9.73 11.96 -9.77
CA GLY A 144 9.53 10.54 -9.46
C GLY A 144 8.47 10.41 -8.37
N GLY A 145 7.90 9.22 -8.21
CA GLY A 145 6.93 9.01 -7.14
C GLY A 145 6.43 7.58 -7.03
N VAL A 146 5.54 7.41 -6.05
CA VAL A 146 4.85 6.16 -5.80
C VAL A 146 3.37 6.43 -5.67
N SER A 147 2.53 5.64 -6.34
CA SER A 147 1.11 5.60 -6.04
C SER A 147 0.73 4.22 -5.54
N VAL A 148 -0.09 4.19 -4.51
CA VAL A 148 -0.79 3.00 -4.06
C VAL A 148 -2.27 3.24 -4.24
N ASP A 149 -2.88 2.47 -5.13
CA ASP A 149 -4.27 2.60 -5.54
C ASP A 149 -5.07 1.40 -5.01
N VAL A 150 -6.26 1.65 -4.47
CA VAL A 150 -7.18 0.64 -3.94
C VAL A 150 -8.56 0.89 -4.56
N HIS A 151 -9.11 -0.13 -5.22
CA HIS A 151 -10.37 -0.06 -5.97
C HIS A 151 -11.41 -1.04 -5.42
N GLY A 152 -12.66 -0.58 -5.35
CA GLY A 152 -13.83 -1.39 -5.06
C GLY A 152 -14.97 -1.18 -6.08
N PRO A 153 -16.08 -1.93 -5.98
CA PRO A 153 -16.38 -2.90 -4.92
C PRO A 153 -15.78 -4.28 -5.15
N TRP A 154 -15.16 -4.54 -6.31
CA TRP A 154 -14.34 -5.74 -6.51
C TRP A 154 -12.92 -5.41 -6.03
N PRO A 155 -12.37 -6.11 -5.02
CA PRO A 155 -11.09 -5.76 -4.44
C PRO A 155 -9.95 -5.84 -5.48
N GLN A 156 -9.38 -4.68 -5.78
CA GLN A 156 -8.16 -4.56 -6.57
C GLN A 156 -7.23 -3.55 -5.92
N ALA A 157 -5.94 -3.77 -6.05
CA ALA A 157 -4.95 -2.79 -5.66
C ALA A 157 -3.79 -2.72 -6.65
N HIS A 158 -3.15 -1.57 -6.70
CA HIS A 158 -1.96 -1.34 -7.51
C HIS A 158 -0.90 -0.63 -6.70
N ILE A 159 0.35 -1.05 -6.85
CA ILE A 159 1.52 -0.27 -6.42
C ILE A 159 2.25 0.13 -7.69
N ARG A 160 2.36 1.43 -7.93
CA ARG A 160 3.08 1.98 -9.08
C ARG A 160 4.26 2.79 -8.59
N VAL A 161 5.42 2.52 -9.16
CA VAL A 161 6.63 3.31 -8.97
C VAL A 161 6.98 3.90 -10.32
N PHE A 162 7.25 5.20 -10.38
CA PHE A 162 7.53 5.86 -11.64
C PHE A 162 8.59 6.95 -11.49
N CYS A 163 9.27 7.19 -12.60
CA CYS A 163 10.21 8.29 -12.78
C CYS A 163 9.85 9.00 -14.09
N SER A 164 9.77 10.31 -14.03
CA SER A 164 9.56 11.19 -15.16
C SER A 164 10.83 12.02 -15.37
N ASP A 165 11.74 11.50 -16.19
CA ASP A 165 12.89 12.21 -16.73
C ASP A 165 12.65 12.42 -18.25
N PRO A 166 12.88 13.63 -18.81
CA PRO A 166 12.81 13.86 -20.26
C PRO A 166 13.60 12.85 -21.13
N GLN A 167 14.67 12.27 -20.59
CA GLN A 167 15.55 11.34 -21.28
C GLN A 167 15.29 9.87 -20.90
N ASP A 168 14.76 9.59 -19.71
CA ASP A 168 14.64 8.24 -19.16
C ASP A 168 13.40 8.07 -18.25
N SER A 169 12.23 8.43 -18.78
CA SER A 169 10.97 8.16 -18.09
C SER A 169 10.65 6.67 -18.07
N TRP A 170 10.22 6.16 -16.93
CA TRP A 170 9.78 4.78 -16.77
C TRP A 170 8.71 4.67 -15.69
N ALA A 171 7.92 3.61 -15.76
CA ALA A 171 7.01 3.23 -14.70
C ALA A 171 6.98 1.71 -14.60
N GLU A 172 6.92 1.22 -13.37
CA GLU A 172 6.63 -0.17 -13.06
C GLU A 172 5.39 -0.22 -12.17
N ALA A 173 4.51 -1.20 -12.42
CA ALA A 173 3.32 -1.43 -11.62
C ALA A 173 3.17 -2.91 -11.20
N LEU A 174 2.86 -3.13 -9.93
CA LEU A 174 2.38 -4.40 -9.39
C LEU A 174 0.86 -4.31 -9.26
N SER A 175 0.15 -5.28 -9.83
CA SER A 175 -1.31 -5.35 -9.75
C SER A 175 -1.76 -6.54 -8.93
N TYR A 176 -2.67 -6.30 -8.00
CA TYR A 176 -3.22 -7.26 -7.05
C TYR A 176 -4.72 -7.31 -7.26
N HIS A 177 -5.24 -8.50 -7.56
CA HIS A 177 -6.67 -8.75 -7.67
C HIS A 177 -6.92 -10.25 -7.56
N GLU A 178 -8.16 -10.62 -7.26
CA GLU A 178 -8.60 -12.01 -7.41
C GLU A 178 -8.54 -12.45 -8.88
N PRO A 179 -8.34 -13.75 -9.18
CA PRO A 179 -8.40 -14.28 -10.53
C PRO A 179 -9.64 -13.81 -11.31
N ILE A 180 -9.48 -13.63 -12.63
CA ILE A 180 -10.58 -13.15 -13.51
C ILE A 180 -11.75 -14.15 -13.55
N GLU A 181 -11.52 -15.42 -13.25
CA GLU A 181 -12.57 -16.43 -13.12
C GLU A 181 -13.59 -16.04 -12.03
N ASP A 182 -13.12 -15.46 -10.92
CA ASP A 182 -13.94 -15.02 -9.80
C ASP A 182 -14.73 -13.73 -10.13
N LEU A 183 -14.24 -12.90 -11.08
CA LEU A 183 -14.93 -11.70 -11.55
C LEU A 183 -16.31 -12.00 -12.14
N THR A 184 -16.44 -13.14 -12.82
CA THR A 184 -17.71 -13.51 -13.47
C THR A 184 -18.76 -13.91 -12.44
N GLU A 185 -18.36 -14.59 -11.37
CA GLU A 185 -19.25 -14.91 -10.25
C GLU A 185 -19.59 -13.67 -9.42
N TRP A 186 -18.58 -12.87 -9.11
CA TRP A 186 -18.74 -11.60 -8.39
C TRP A 186 -19.69 -10.64 -9.13
N SER A 187 -19.55 -10.49 -10.45
CA SER A 187 -20.40 -9.61 -11.25
C SER A 187 -21.87 -10.02 -11.19
N LYS A 188 -22.16 -11.34 -11.17
CA LYS A 188 -23.52 -11.86 -11.02
C LYS A 188 -24.09 -11.60 -9.62
N ASP A 189 -23.28 -11.78 -8.56
CA ASP A 189 -23.70 -11.46 -7.19
C ASP A 189 -24.03 -9.96 -7.05
N MET A 190 -23.17 -9.08 -7.57
CA MET A 190 -23.38 -7.62 -7.52
C MET A 190 -24.61 -7.16 -8.28
N GLN A 191 -24.86 -7.71 -9.47
CA GLN A 191 -26.10 -7.43 -10.22
C GLN A 191 -27.35 -7.87 -9.45
N SER A 192 -27.29 -9.02 -8.76
CA SER A 192 -28.43 -9.55 -8.03
C SER A 192 -28.79 -8.73 -6.79
N ARG A 193 -27.82 -8.04 -6.18
CA ARG A 193 -28.00 -7.23 -4.97
C ARG A 193 -28.39 -5.77 -5.24
N GLY A 194 -28.49 -5.35 -6.51
CA GLY A 194 -29.02 -4.04 -6.89
C GLY A 194 -28.18 -2.85 -6.42
N TYR A 195 -26.88 -3.04 -6.20
CA TYR A 195 -25.99 -1.97 -5.79
C TYR A 195 -25.85 -0.92 -6.90
N GLY A 196 -26.05 0.36 -6.57
CA GLY A 196 -25.80 1.49 -7.49
C GLY A 196 -24.33 1.57 -7.92
N ARG A 197 -23.95 2.58 -8.72
CA ARG A 197 -22.52 2.82 -9.07
C ARG A 197 -21.71 3.11 -7.81
N LEU A 198 -21.13 2.06 -7.21
CA LEU A 198 -20.30 2.06 -6.00
C LEU A 198 -18.81 1.93 -6.33
N HIS A 199 -18.35 2.46 -7.47
CA HIS A 199 -16.92 2.43 -7.76
C HIS A 199 -16.21 3.37 -6.78
N GLU A 200 -15.49 2.78 -5.83
CA GLU A 200 -14.64 3.50 -4.91
C GLU A 200 -13.20 3.37 -5.41
N HIS A 201 -12.52 4.49 -5.57
CA HIS A 201 -11.09 4.53 -5.85
C HIS A 201 -10.46 5.43 -4.79
N ARG A 202 -9.55 4.85 -4.00
CA ARG A 202 -8.76 5.58 -3.02
C ARG A 202 -7.30 5.36 -3.33
N TYR A 203 -6.50 6.39 -3.11
CA TYR A 203 -5.07 6.27 -3.31
C TYR A 203 -4.31 7.06 -2.25
N PHE A 204 -3.07 6.66 -2.03
CA PHE A 204 -2.08 7.45 -1.30
C PHE A 204 -0.76 7.43 -2.05
N ASN A 205 0.07 8.44 -1.82
CA ASN A 205 1.30 8.69 -2.54
C ASN A 205 2.55 8.48 -1.67
N GLU A 206 3.71 8.77 -2.24
CA GLU A 206 5.01 8.69 -1.58
C GLU A 206 5.10 9.50 -0.28
N ASP A 207 4.42 10.65 -0.16
CA ASP A 207 4.48 11.49 1.04
C ASP A 207 4.01 10.74 2.29
N ILE A 208 2.93 9.96 2.14
CA ILE A 208 2.40 9.15 3.24
C ILE A 208 3.36 8.01 3.59
N VAL A 209 3.94 7.37 2.57
CA VAL A 209 4.90 6.28 2.75
C VAL A 209 6.16 6.78 3.48
N PHE A 210 6.72 7.91 3.04
CA PHE A 210 7.89 8.52 3.67
C PHE A 210 7.61 8.97 5.10
N ALA A 211 6.50 9.68 5.35
CA ALA A 211 6.18 10.15 6.70
C ALA A 211 6.00 8.99 7.70
N ILE A 212 5.38 7.88 7.27
CA ILE A 212 5.26 6.67 8.09
C ILE A 212 6.63 6.01 8.31
N ALA A 213 7.46 5.94 7.28
CA ALA A 213 8.79 5.37 7.37
C ALA A 213 9.69 6.17 8.33
N ASP A 214 9.73 7.50 8.19
CA ASP A 214 10.45 8.41 9.07
C ASP A 214 9.99 8.27 10.52
N LEU A 215 8.67 8.13 10.72
CA LEU A 215 8.12 7.87 12.04
C LEU A 215 8.70 6.56 12.60
N ILE A 216 8.58 5.44 11.89
CA ILE A 216 9.01 4.11 12.36
C ILE A 216 10.53 4.03 12.61
N SER A 217 11.33 4.74 11.81
CA SER A 217 12.79 4.79 11.93
C SER A 217 13.31 5.68 13.06
N SER A 218 12.45 6.48 13.71
CA SER A 218 12.79 7.38 14.84
C SER A 218 12.77 6.72 16.23
#